data_AF-A0A967M4U4-F1
#
_entry.id   AF-A0A967M4U4-F1
#
_cell.length_a   1.000
_cell.length_b   1.000
_cell.length_c   1.000
_cell.angle_alpha   90.00
_cell.angle_beta   90.00
_cell.angle_gamma   90.00
#
_symmetry.space_group_name_H-M   'P 1'
#
loop_
_entity.id
_entity.type
_entity.pdbx_description
1 polymer ?
#
loop_
_entity_poly.entity_id
_entity_poly.type
_entity_poly.pdbx_seq_one_letter_code
_entity_poly.pdbx_strand_id
1 'polypeptide(L)'
;MAGGIFRVTRGLQNRFGRERVIDTPLDEKGIAAHAVGLAMAGMKPVAEIQFSGFIHDAHEQILFCGAKMRWMTGGEYSAPMVIRAPSFGGIMGGFWHS
;
A
#
# COMPACT_ATOMS: atom_id res chain seq x y z
N MET A 1 -6.91 15.84 8.01
CA MET A 1 -7.32 14.44 7.79
C MET A 1 -7.09 13.62 9.05
N ALA A 2 -7.83 12.51 9.23
CA ALA A 2 -7.85 11.72 10.47
C ALA A 2 -6.55 10.95 10.77
N GLY A 3 -5.72 10.67 9.76
CA GLY A 3 -4.45 9.93 9.92
C GLY A 3 -4.58 8.41 9.89
N GLY A 4 -5.48 7.90 9.04
CA GLY A 4 -5.88 6.48 9.03
C GLY A 4 -6.79 6.12 10.20
N ILE A 5 -7.51 5.00 10.07
CA ILE A 5 -8.46 4.54 11.10
C ILE A 5 -7.77 4.19 12.43
N PHE A 6 -6.52 3.72 12.36
CA PHE A 6 -5.67 3.41 13.50
C PHE A 6 -4.77 4.57 13.94
N ARG A 7 -4.94 5.75 13.33
CA ARG A 7 -4.16 6.98 13.64
C ARG A 7 -2.64 6.86 13.44
N VAL A 8 -2.16 5.81 12.78
CA VAL A 8 -0.72 5.57 12.55
C VAL A 8 -0.09 6.67 11.69
N THR A 9 -0.86 7.28 10.78
CA THR A 9 -0.38 8.35 9.89
C THR A 9 -0.84 9.74 10.33
N ARG A 10 -1.34 9.89 11.57
CA ARG A 10 -1.83 11.17 12.10
C ARG A 10 -0.76 12.24 12.09
N GLY A 11 -1.09 13.40 11.50
CA GLY A 11 -0.21 14.56 11.42
C GLY A 11 0.86 14.50 10.33
N LEU A 12 1.06 13.35 9.67
CA LEU A 12 2.08 13.22 8.62
C LEU A 12 1.78 14.15 7.43
N GLN A 13 0.53 14.23 6.99
CA GLN A 13 0.17 15.14 5.90
C GLN A 13 0.37 16.60 6.27
N ASN A 14 0.05 17.00 7.51
CA ASN A 14 0.29 18.39 7.95
C ASN A 14 1.78 18.73 7.96
N ARG A 15 2.64 17.75 8.30
CA ARG A 15 4.10 17.92 8.36
C ARG A 15 4.77 17.89 6.99
N PHE A 16 4.33 17.01 6.10
CA PHE A 16 5.02 16.71 4.83
C PHE A 16 4.27 17.18 3.59
N GLY A 17 3.06 17.70 3.73
CA GLY A 17 2.24 18.20 2.64
C GLY A 17 1.43 17.11 1.93
N ARG A 18 0.46 17.56 1.12
CA ARG A 18 -0.44 16.69 0.36
C ARG A 18 0.24 15.95 -0.78
N GLU A 19 1.38 16.41 -1.26
CA GLU A 19 2.14 15.72 -2.32
C GLU A 19 2.88 14.48 -1.81
N ARG A 20 3.06 14.36 -0.48
CA ARG A 20 3.82 13.27 0.16
C ARG A 20 2.94 12.26 0.89
N VAL A 21 1.78 12.71 1.36
CA VAL A 21 0.81 11.87 2.07
C VAL A 21 -0.54 12.17 1.45
N ILE A 22 -1.08 11.20 0.72
CA ILE A 22 -2.35 11.31 -0.02
C ILE A 22 -3.38 10.33 0.54
N ASP A 23 -4.64 10.76 0.55
CA ASP A 23 -5.76 9.83 0.64
C ASP A 23 -6.07 9.33 -0.78
N THR A 24 -6.35 8.03 -0.91
CA THR A 24 -6.68 7.40 -2.19
C THR A 24 -8.18 7.07 -2.28
N PRO A 25 -8.72 6.82 -3.48
CA PRO A 25 -9.99 6.10 -3.61
C PRO A 25 -9.95 4.76 -2.86
N LEU A 26 -11.13 4.23 -2.53
CA LEU A 26 -11.29 2.91 -1.91
C LEU A 26 -11.16 1.84 -2.99
N ASP A 27 -9.92 1.53 -3.34
CA ASP A 27 -9.54 0.59 -4.40
C ASP A 27 -8.14 0.03 -4.08
N GLU A 28 -8.09 -1.14 -3.45
CA GLU A 28 -6.85 -1.80 -3.05
C GLU A 28 -5.97 -2.15 -4.26
N LYS A 29 -6.58 -2.64 -5.35
CA LYS A 29 -5.88 -2.87 -6.62
C LYS A 29 -5.26 -1.59 -7.15
N GLY A 30 -6.01 -0.49 -7.15
CA GLY A 30 -5.55 0.84 -7.53
C GLY A 30 -4.38 1.31 -6.66
N ILE A 31 -4.49 1.19 -5.34
CA ILE A 31 -3.41 1.56 -4.38
C ILE A 31 -2.12 0.81 -4.71
N ALA A 32 -2.20 -0.51 -4.93
CA ALA A 32 -1.03 -1.32 -5.26
C ALA A 32 -0.45 -1.00 -6.64
N ALA A 33 -1.30 -0.79 -7.66
CA ALA A 33 -0.86 -0.41 -9.01
C ALA A 33 -0.09 0.92 -9.00
N HIS A 34 -0.63 1.94 -8.30
CA HIS A 34 0.06 3.22 -8.16
C HIS A 34 1.37 3.07 -7.40
N ALA A 35 1.42 2.28 -6.31
CA ALA A 35 2.66 2.04 -5.58
C ALA A 35 3.74 1.40 -6.46
N VAL A 36 3.38 0.41 -7.28
CA VAL A 36 4.31 -0.22 -8.24
C VAL A 36 4.80 0.80 -9.25
N GLY A 37 3.90 1.56 -9.88
CA GLY A 37 4.26 2.57 -10.87
C GLY A 37 5.19 3.66 -10.31
N LEU A 38 4.87 4.18 -9.12
CA LEU A 38 5.71 5.17 -8.43
C LEU A 38 7.08 4.60 -8.06
N ALA A 39 7.14 3.35 -7.63
CA ALA A 39 8.40 2.68 -7.30
C ALA A 39 9.28 2.50 -8.54
N MET A 40 8.69 2.10 -9.67
CA MET A 40 9.38 2.00 -10.96
C MET A 40 9.84 3.37 -11.49
N ALA A 41 9.11 4.43 -11.19
CA ALA A 41 9.49 5.81 -11.48
C ALA A 41 10.59 6.37 -10.55
N GLY A 42 11.12 5.55 -9.63
CA GLY A 42 12.23 5.90 -8.75
C GLY A 42 11.84 6.47 -7.39
N MET A 43 10.54 6.51 -7.06
CA MET A 43 10.08 6.87 -5.72
C MET A 43 10.19 5.68 -4.75
N LYS A 44 9.97 5.93 -3.46
CA LYS A 44 9.92 4.91 -2.41
C LYS A 44 8.56 4.93 -1.70
N PRO A 45 7.50 4.43 -2.35
CA PRO A 45 6.16 4.53 -1.80
C PRO A 45 5.96 3.60 -0.60
N VAL A 46 5.17 4.09 0.35
CA VAL A 46 4.67 3.32 1.50
C VAL A 46 3.14 3.31 1.38
N ALA A 47 2.60 2.25 0.81
CA ALA A 47 1.17 2.07 0.59
C ALA A 47 0.51 1.42 1.81
N GLU A 48 -0.73 1.81 2.11
CA GLU A 48 -1.51 1.26 3.22
C GLU A 48 -2.78 0.59 2.69
N ILE A 49 -2.97 -0.67 3.08
CA ILE A 49 -4.25 -1.38 2.94
C ILE A 49 -4.91 -1.38 4.32
N GLN A 50 -6.20 -1.05 4.38
CA GLN A 50 -6.87 -0.74 5.64
C GLN A 50 -6.89 -1.93 6.63
N PHE A 51 -7.05 -3.15 6.12
CA PHE A 51 -6.91 -4.41 6.85
C PHE A 51 -6.28 -5.47 5.94
N SER A 52 -5.53 -6.40 6.52
CA SER A 52 -4.93 -7.52 5.76
C SER A 52 -5.96 -8.34 5.00
N GLY A 53 -7.21 -8.43 5.48
CA GLY A 53 -8.29 -9.14 4.79
C GLY A 53 -8.60 -8.58 3.40
N PHE A 54 -8.35 -7.30 3.14
CA PHE A 54 -8.62 -6.66 1.85
C PHE A 54 -7.45 -6.78 0.86
N ILE A 55 -6.31 -7.34 1.27
CA ILE A 55 -5.11 -7.44 0.41
C ILE A 55 -5.34 -8.30 -0.83
N HIS A 56 -6.33 -9.20 -0.79
CA HIS A 56 -6.63 -10.13 -1.88
C HIS A 56 -7.01 -9.42 -3.19
N ASP A 57 -7.67 -8.27 -3.12
CA ASP A 57 -8.01 -7.48 -4.32
C ASP A 57 -6.75 -6.90 -5.01
N ALA A 58 -5.72 -6.60 -4.21
CA ALA A 58 -4.43 -6.09 -4.70
C ALA A 58 -3.44 -7.18 -5.17
N HIS A 59 -3.75 -8.47 -4.98
CA HIS A 59 -2.79 -9.57 -5.19
C HIS A 59 -2.15 -9.57 -6.58
N GLU A 60 -2.93 -9.33 -7.64
CA GLU A 60 -2.42 -9.34 -9.00
C GLU A 60 -1.27 -8.33 -9.18
N GLN A 61 -1.47 -7.10 -8.70
CA GLN A 61 -0.48 -6.03 -8.82
C GLN A 61 0.75 -6.31 -7.96
N ILE A 62 0.56 -6.81 -6.74
CA ILE A 62 1.67 -7.13 -5.84
C ILE A 62 2.53 -8.26 -6.41
N LEU A 63 1.90 -9.36 -6.83
CA LEU A 63 2.62 -10.57 -7.24
C LEU A 63 3.20 -10.47 -8.64
N PHE A 64 2.44 -9.98 -9.61
CA PHE A 64 2.88 -10.01 -11.01
C PHE A 64 3.60 -8.73 -11.42
N CYS A 65 3.20 -7.56 -10.89
CA CYS A 65 3.79 -6.29 -11.27
C CYS A 65 4.85 -5.80 -10.26
N GLY A 66 4.69 -6.06 -8.96
CA GLY A 66 5.66 -5.67 -7.94
C GLY A 66 6.80 -6.69 -7.77
N ALA A 67 6.47 -7.87 -7.24
CA ALA A 67 7.44 -8.86 -6.79
C ALA A 67 8.30 -9.44 -7.94
N LYS A 68 7.69 -9.66 -9.11
CA LYS A 68 8.37 -10.28 -10.26
C LYS A 68 9.14 -9.30 -11.15
N MET A 69 8.96 -7.98 -10.98
CA MET A 69 9.51 -6.97 -11.89
C MET A 69 11.02 -7.10 -12.08
N ARG A 70 11.75 -7.26 -10.97
CA ARG A 70 13.21 -7.39 -10.97
C ARG A 70 13.69 -8.61 -11.73
N TRP A 71 12.99 -9.73 -11.57
CA TRP A 71 13.34 -10.98 -12.23
C TRP A 71 12.99 -10.94 -13.73
N MET A 72 11.79 -10.46 -14.07
CA MET A 72 11.28 -10.41 -15.44
C MET A 72 12.13 -9.53 -16.36
N THR A 73 12.71 -8.46 -15.81
CA THR A 73 13.49 -7.47 -16.56
C THR A 73 15.01 -7.70 -16.48
N GLY A 74 15.45 -8.84 -15.93
CA GLY A 74 16.89 -9.09 -15.75
C GLY A 74 17.59 -8.09 -14.82
N GLY A 75 16.83 -7.39 -13.98
CA GLY A 75 17.33 -6.38 -13.05
C GLY A 75 17.31 -4.95 -13.59
N GLU A 76 16.85 -4.70 -14.81
CA GLU A 76 16.74 -3.34 -15.38
C GLU A 76 15.72 -2.49 -14.60
N TYR A 77 14.58 -3.08 -14.22
CA TYR A 77 13.55 -2.42 -13.41
C TYR A 77 13.36 -3.13 -12.07
N SER A 78 12.98 -2.37 -11.05
CA SER A 78 12.56 -2.93 -9.76
C SER A 78 11.47 -2.05 -9.15
N ALA A 79 10.68 -2.61 -8.24
CA ALA A 79 9.61 -1.91 -7.52
C ALA A 79 9.91 -1.85 -6.01
N PRO A 80 10.88 -1.02 -5.57
CA PRO A 80 11.18 -0.87 -4.15
C PRO A 80 10.04 -0.12 -3.43
N MET A 81 9.18 -0.85 -2.73
CA MET A 81 8.02 -0.30 -2.03
C MET A 81 7.72 -1.05 -0.72
N VAL A 82 6.92 -0.44 0.14
CA VAL A 82 6.38 -1.07 1.35
C VAL A 82 4.86 -1.07 1.26
N ILE A 83 4.25 -2.22 1.56
CA ILE A 83 2.81 -2.33 1.79
C ILE A 83 2.61 -2.64 3.27
N ARG A 84 1.92 -1.74 3.97
CA ARG A 84 1.52 -1.92 5.38
C ARG A 84 0.03 -2.26 5.43
N ALA A 85 -0.30 -3.31 6.17
CA ALA A 85 -1.68 -3.69 6.46
C ALA A 85 -1.75 -4.19 7.90
N PRO A 86 -2.69 -3.71 8.73
CA PRO A 86 -2.87 -4.26 10.06
C PRO A 86 -3.51 -5.65 9.97
N SER A 87 -3.01 -6.57 10.78
CA SER A 87 -3.52 -7.94 10.95
C SER A 87 -3.44 -8.28 12.43
N PHE A 88 -4.58 -8.53 13.06
CA PHE A 88 -4.71 -8.84 14.49
C PHE A 88 -6.15 -9.28 14.83
N GLY A 89 -6.28 -10.37 15.58
CA GLY A 89 -7.57 -10.84 16.10
C GLY A 89 -7.95 -10.24 17.46
N GLY A 90 -9.03 -10.76 18.05
CA GLY A 90 -9.43 -10.43 19.44
C GLY A 90 -10.25 -9.17 19.61
N ILE A 91 -10.71 -8.55 18.52
CA ILE A 91 -11.48 -7.28 18.54
C ILE A 91 -12.92 -7.40 18.03
N MET A 92 -13.46 -8.62 17.92
CA MET A 92 -14.78 -8.87 17.33
C MET A 92 -14.94 -8.31 15.90
N GLY A 93 -13.85 -8.27 15.12
CA GLY A 93 -13.81 -7.70 13.76
C GLY A 93 -14.45 -8.57 12.67
N GLY A 94 -14.80 -9.81 12.99
CA GLY A 94 -15.36 -10.76 12.02
C GLY A 94 -14.34 -11.17 10.95
N PHE A 95 -14.85 -11.72 9.85
CA PHE A 95 -14.03 -12.43 8.85
C PHE A 95 -12.96 -11.56 8.16
N TRP A 96 -13.22 -10.28 7.93
CA TRP A 96 -12.33 -9.40 7.15
C TRP A 96 -11.45 -8.46 7.99
N HIS A 97 -11.60 -8.45 9.33
CA HIS A 97 -10.91 -7.49 10.22
C HIS A 97 -10.17 -8.21 11.37
N SER A 98 -9.50 -9.32 11.06
CA SER A 98 -8.72 -10.13 12.00
C SER A 98 -7.39 -10.58 11.43
#